data_AF-A0A6A5AJJ5-F1
#
_entry.id   AF-A0A6A5AJJ5-F1
#
_cell.length_a   1.000
_cell.length_b   1.000
_cell.length_c   1.000
_cell.angle_alpha   90.00
_cell.angle_beta   90.00
_cell.angle_gamma   90.00
#
_symmetry.space_group_name_H-M   'P 1'
#
loop_
_entity.id
_entity.type
_entity.pdbx_description
1 polymer ?
#
loop_
_entity_poly.entity_id
_entity_poly.type
_entity_poly.pdbx_seq_one_letter_code
_entity_poly.pdbx_strand_id
1 'polypeptide(L)'
;MCDLLGQLVELVGPLNKQTSKYHDDQNETVVDTTTTVVQTVESPHDYANNMHLLTELTIPGASTLTITFDKRSRTEAAYDYVTFYKDESQTDFYGDEKYSGRGDDDDHNWPGVGSRPPLVIEAESCHVLFHTDGSGVDWGYKFTAVGLVVSHVTCLSLPWLAHVEETLMVLLTSMATTLVRGKAFTPLSTAETNQRVLLNSRLLQGGKQQTADHVVGFLKDLVDHPLDDESTTAAATVVKT
;
A
#
# COMPACT_ATOMS: atom_id res chain seq x y z
N MET A 1 9.39 -6.58 37.17
CA MET A 1 9.75 -6.19 35.78
C MET A 1 10.18 -7.41 34.97
N CYS A 2 11.01 -8.32 35.52
CA CYS A 2 11.41 -9.57 34.84
C CYS A 2 10.26 -10.54 34.54
N ASP A 3 9.25 -10.66 35.41
CA ASP A 3 8.10 -11.57 35.16
C ASP A 3 7.20 -11.11 33.99
N LEU A 4 7.09 -9.81 33.79
CA LEU A 4 6.34 -9.22 32.66
C LEU A 4 7.07 -9.43 31.33
N LEU A 5 8.40 -9.34 31.34
CA LEU A 5 9.23 -9.69 30.18
C LEU A 5 9.21 -11.20 29.90
N GLY A 6 9.18 -12.04 30.95
CA GLY A 6 8.99 -13.49 30.81
C GLY A 6 7.65 -13.86 30.16
N GLN A 7 6.56 -13.22 30.61
CA GLN A 7 5.25 -13.40 29.99
C GLN A 7 5.20 -12.90 28.53
N LEU A 8 5.88 -11.80 28.21
CA LEU A 8 5.98 -11.31 26.83
C LEU A 8 6.71 -12.33 25.94
N VAL A 9 7.82 -12.90 26.41
CA VAL A 9 8.59 -13.91 25.67
C VAL A 9 7.81 -15.21 25.49
N GLU A 10 7.03 -15.64 26.49
CA GLU A 10 6.14 -16.80 26.38
C GLU A 10 4.96 -16.56 25.45
N LEU A 11 4.45 -15.34 25.31
CA LEU A 11 3.39 -14.99 24.37
C LEU A 11 3.89 -14.85 22.92
N VAL A 12 5.15 -14.41 22.75
CA VAL A 12 5.79 -14.22 21.44
C VAL A 12 6.39 -15.52 20.87
N GLY A 13 6.79 -16.46 21.73
CA GLY A 13 7.30 -17.77 21.30
C GLY A 13 6.34 -18.57 20.39
N PRO A 14 5.03 -18.63 20.68
CA PRO A 14 4.01 -19.22 19.82
C PRO A 14 3.79 -18.45 18.52
N LEU A 15 3.92 -17.11 18.52
CA LEU A 15 3.78 -16.28 17.31
C LEU A 15 4.82 -16.69 16.26
N ASN A 16 6.09 -16.88 16.66
CA ASN A 16 7.15 -17.31 15.75
C ASN A 16 6.92 -18.74 15.20
N LYS A 17 6.28 -19.62 15.99
CA LYS A 17 5.94 -20.98 15.57
C LYS A 17 4.73 -21.02 14.64
N GLN A 18 3.75 -20.13 14.80
CA GLN A 18 2.61 -20.04 13.90
C GLN A 18 2.97 -19.35 12.57
N THR A 19 3.81 -18.31 12.57
CA THR A 19 4.36 -17.76 11.32
C THR A 19 5.17 -18.79 10.54
N SER A 20 5.89 -19.69 11.21
CA SER A 20 6.61 -20.80 10.56
C SER A 20 5.67 -21.91 10.04
N LYS A 21 4.47 -22.08 10.61
CA LYS A 21 3.50 -23.10 10.20
C LYS A 21 2.57 -22.62 9.09
N TYR A 22 2.41 -21.30 8.95
CA TYR A 22 1.70 -20.60 7.88
C TYR A 22 2.62 -20.17 6.72
N HIS A 23 3.85 -20.66 6.67
CA HIS A 23 4.60 -20.73 5.42
C HIS A 23 4.04 -21.88 4.57
N ASP A 24 2.74 -21.80 4.31
CA ASP A 24 2.03 -22.53 3.28
C ASP A 24 2.06 -21.60 2.06
N ASP A 25 2.64 -22.07 0.98
CA ASP A 25 2.97 -21.31 -0.24
C ASP A 25 1.74 -20.72 -1.00
N GLN A 26 0.56 -20.59 -0.39
CA GLN A 26 -0.71 -20.42 -1.13
C GLN A 26 -1.77 -19.50 -0.48
N ASN A 27 -1.40 -18.45 0.25
CA ASN A 27 -2.39 -17.42 0.65
C ASN A 27 -2.18 -16.06 -0.03
N GLU A 28 -1.77 -16.08 -1.29
CA GLU A 28 -2.08 -15.00 -2.23
C GLU A 28 -3.58 -15.07 -2.51
N THR A 29 -4.35 -14.23 -1.84
CA THR A 29 -5.70 -13.91 -2.28
C THR A 29 -5.55 -13.08 -3.55
N VAL A 30 -5.52 -13.76 -4.70
CA VAL A 30 -5.61 -13.13 -6.01
C VAL A 30 -7.02 -12.56 -6.11
N VAL A 31 -7.12 -11.24 -5.96
CA VAL A 31 -8.37 -10.52 -6.20
C VAL A 31 -8.36 -10.11 -7.66
N ASP A 32 -9.21 -10.76 -8.45
CA ASP A 32 -9.48 -10.36 -9.82
C ASP A 32 -10.15 -8.99 -9.78
N THR A 33 -9.39 -7.95 -10.10
CA THR A 33 -9.89 -6.59 -10.17
C THR A 33 -10.15 -6.26 -11.63
N THR A 34 -11.42 -6.16 -11.97
CA THR A 34 -11.86 -5.72 -13.29
C THR A 34 -11.83 -4.20 -13.36
N THR A 35 -10.91 -3.66 -14.17
CA THR A 35 -10.82 -2.22 -14.46
C THR A 35 -11.35 -1.94 -15.85
N THR A 36 -12.09 -0.85 -16.03
CA THR A 36 -12.54 -0.40 -17.35
C THR A 36 -11.64 0.72 -17.86
N VAL A 37 -11.09 0.54 -19.05
CA VAL A 37 -10.29 1.56 -19.75
C VAL A 37 -11.12 2.11 -20.90
N VAL A 38 -11.12 3.43 -21.06
CA VAL A 38 -11.94 4.11 -22.06
C VAL A 38 -11.05 4.83 -23.06
N GLN A 39 -11.27 4.60 -24.35
CA GLN A 39 -10.58 5.26 -25.45
C GLN A 39 -11.61 5.84 -26.43
N THR A 40 -11.37 7.05 -26.91
CA THR A 40 -12.24 7.71 -27.89
C THR A 40 -11.51 7.80 -29.23
N VAL A 41 -12.21 7.49 -30.31
CA VAL A 41 -11.72 7.58 -31.69
C VAL A 41 -12.76 8.32 -32.53
N GLU A 42 -12.30 9.27 -33.34
CA GLU A 42 -13.16 10.09 -34.18
C GLU A 42 -12.48 10.45 -35.51
N SER A 43 -13.30 10.71 -36.53
CA SER A 43 -12.83 11.29 -37.80
C SER A 43 -12.68 12.82 -37.68
N PRO A 44 -12.06 13.48 -38.68
CA PRO A 44 -12.27 14.91 -38.89
C PRO A 44 -13.76 15.23 -39.10
N HIS A 45 -14.17 16.43 -38.71
CA HIS A 45 -15.55 16.92 -38.80
C HIS A 45 -15.57 18.31 -39.48
N ASP A 46 -15.99 18.46 -40.74
CA ASP A 46 -16.40 17.42 -41.68
C ASP A 46 -15.20 16.59 -42.18
N TYR A 47 -15.47 15.37 -42.64
CA TYR A 47 -14.43 14.51 -43.20
C TYR A 47 -14.12 14.84 -44.67
N ALA A 48 -13.00 14.32 -45.19
CA ALA A 48 -12.61 14.51 -46.59
C ALA A 48 -13.09 13.37 -47.49
N ASN A 49 -13.25 13.65 -48.79
CA ASN A 49 -13.54 12.64 -49.81
C ASN A 49 -12.31 11.76 -50.08
N ASN A 50 -12.54 10.56 -50.62
CA ASN A 50 -11.55 9.58 -51.07
C ASN A 50 -10.59 9.12 -49.97
N MET A 51 -11.07 9.02 -48.73
CA MET A 51 -10.28 8.51 -47.62
C MET A 51 -10.35 6.99 -47.54
N HIS A 52 -9.25 6.41 -47.10
CA HIS A 52 -9.14 5.00 -46.77
C HIS A 52 -8.15 4.85 -45.61
N LEU A 53 -8.63 5.15 -44.41
CA LEU A 53 -7.80 5.28 -43.22
C LEU A 53 -7.99 4.05 -42.32
N LEU A 54 -6.94 3.24 -42.18
CA LEU A 54 -6.91 2.11 -41.26
C LEU A 54 -6.20 2.54 -39.97
N THR A 55 -6.91 2.45 -38.85
CA THR A 55 -6.39 2.85 -37.53
C THR A 55 -6.43 1.65 -36.59
N GLU A 56 -5.32 1.34 -35.92
CA GLU A 56 -5.28 0.30 -34.90
C GLU A 56 -5.91 0.82 -33.59
N LEU A 57 -6.88 0.06 -33.06
CA LEU A 57 -7.49 0.28 -31.76
C LEU A 57 -7.03 -0.83 -30.82
N THR A 58 -6.15 -0.50 -29.88
CA THR A 58 -5.55 -1.46 -28.95
C THR A 58 -5.66 -0.95 -27.52
N ILE A 59 -6.32 -1.73 -26.65
CA ILE A 59 -6.36 -1.46 -25.21
C ILE A 59 -5.62 -2.60 -24.50
N PRO A 60 -4.37 -2.38 -24.04
CA PRO A 60 -3.55 -3.43 -23.49
C PRO A 60 -4.22 -4.17 -22.32
N GLY A 61 -4.23 -5.50 -22.39
CA GLY A 61 -4.84 -6.37 -21.38
C GLY A 61 -6.37 -6.38 -21.37
N ALA A 62 -7.04 -5.80 -22.36
CA ALA A 62 -8.49 -5.90 -22.48
C ALA A 62 -8.90 -7.32 -22.91
N SER A 63 -9.80 -7.95 -22.15
CA SER A 63 -10.44 -9.20 -22.56
C SER A 63 -11.54 -8.97 -23.60
N THR A 64 -12.21 -7.82 -23.51
CA THR A 64 -13.29 -7.41 -24.42
C THR A 64 -13.25 -5.91 -24.66
N LEU A 65 -13.60 -5.49 -25.87
CA LEU A 65 -13.81 -4.10 -26.27
C LEU A 65 -15.28 -3.88 -26.56
N THR A 66 -15.90 -2.93 -25.87
CA THR A 66 -17.28 -2.51 -26.13
C THR A 66 -17.27 -1.16 -26.85
N ILE A 67 -17.73 -1.15 -28.09
CA ILE A 67 -17.75 0.03 -28.96
C ILE A 67 -19.16 0.64 -28.96
N THR A 68 -19.23 1.92 -28.60
CA THR A 68 -20.48 2.70 -28.61
C THR A 68 -20.25 3.98 -29.41
N PHE A 69 -21.03 4.17 -30.48
CA PHE A 69 -20.95 5.37 -31.31
C PHE A 69 -21.68 6.55 -30.67
N ASP A 70 -21.19 7.75 -30.97
CA ASP A 70 -21.87 9.00 -30.63
C ASP A 70 -23.11 9.15 -31.51
N LYS A 71 -24.19 9.68 -30.93
CA LYS A 71 -25.46 9.92 -31.62
C LYS A 71 -25.34 10.92 -32.79
N ARG A 72 -24.28 11.74 -32.80
CA ARG A 72 -23.96 12.68 -33.87
C ARG A 72 -23.21 12.04 -35.04
N SER A 73 -22.86 10.76 -34.96
CA SER A 73 -22.18 10.05 -36.06
C SER A 73 -23.09 10.03 -37.29
N ARG A 74 -22.56 10.54 -38.40
CA ARG A 74 -23.26 10.76 -39.66
C ARG A 74 -22.30 10.59 -40.83
N THR A 75 -22.59 9.67 -41.74
CA THR A 75 -21.85 9.49 -42.99
C THR A 75 -22.82 9.36 -44.16
N GLU A 76 -22.33 9.52 -45.39
CA GLU A 76 -23.14 9.19 -46.57
C GLU A 76 -23.49 7.69 -46.54
N ALA A 77 -24.80 7.40 -46.54
CA ALA A 77 -25.29 6.03 -46.39
C ALA A 77 -24.77 5.15 -47.53
N ALA A 78 -24.33 3.93 -47.18
CA ALA A 78 -23.81 2.90 -48.09
C ALA A 78 -22.48 3.19 -48.83
N TYR A 79 -22.10 4.45 -49.03
CA TYR A 79 -20.84 4.84 -49.67
C TYR A 79 -19.72 5.04 -48.65
N ASP A 80 -20.04 5.74 -47.56
CA ASP A 80 -19.07 6.13 -46.54
C ASP A 80 -19.32 5.36 -45.25
N TYR A 81 -18.33 4.56 -44.86
CA TYR A 81 -18.54 3.58 -43.79
C TYR A 81 -17.32 3.33 -42.93
N VAL A 82 -17.60 2.86 -41.73
CA VAL A 82 -16.63 2.35 -40.78
C VAL A 82 -16.73 0.82 -40.72
N THR A 83 -15.59 0.13 -40.73
CA THR A 83 -15.51 -1.34 -40.58
C THR A 83 -14.50 -1.69 -39.50
N PHE A 84 -14.83 -2.66 -38.65
CA PHE A 84 -13.92 -3.18 -37.63
C PHE A 84 -13.33 -4.50 -38.10
N TYR A 85 -12.12 -4.47 -38.63
CA TYR A 85 -11.38 -5.66 -39.05
C TYR A 85 -10.64 -6.33 -37.89
N LYS A 86 -10.43 -7.65 -38.00
CA LYS A 86 -9.62 -8.41 -37.04
C LYS A 86 -8.14 -8.06 -37.15
N ASP A 87 -7.67 -7.83 -38.36
CA ASP A 87 -6.27 -7.58 -38.68
C ASP A 87 -6.10 -6.57 -39.83
N GLU A 88 -4.86 -6.25 -40.16
CA GLU A 88 -4.51 -5.36 -41.28
C GLU A 88 -4.84 -5.94 -42.66
N SER A 89 -5.11 -7.24 -42.75
CA SER A 89 -5.38 -7.92 -44.02
C SER A 89 -6.76 -7.60 -44.58
N GLN A 90 -7.64 -7.04 -43.75
CA GLN A 90 -9.02 -6.65 -44.09
C GLN A 90 -9.86 -7.81 -44.65
N THR A 91 -9.57 -9.05 -44.26
CA THR A 91 -10.32 -10.23 -44.72
C THR A 91 -11.54 -10.54 -43.87
N ASP A 92 -11.40 -10.38 -42.55
CA ASP A 92 -12.42 -10.71 -41.55
C ASP A 92 -12.78 -9.47 -40.72
N PHE A 93 -14.07 -9.30 -40.44
CA PHE A 93 -14.60 -8.18 -39.64
C PHE A 93 -15.41 -8.64 -38.43
N TYR A 94 -15.58 -7.72 -37.47
CA TYR A 94 -16.43 -7.84 -36.30
C TYR A 94 -17.74 -7.09 -36.52
N GLY A 95 -18.85 -7.71 -36.13
CA GLY A 95 -20.17 -7.12 -36.29
C GLY A 95 -20.63 -7.08 -37.75
N ASP A 96 -21.12 -5.92 -38.19
CA ASP A 96 -21.55 -5.70 -39.57
C ASP A 96 -20.36 -5.26 -40.43
N GLU A 97 -20.41 -5.58 -41.73
CA GLU A 97 -19.35 -5.23 -42.68
C GLU A 97 -19.17 -3.71 -42.79
N LYS A 98 -20.27 -2.94 -42.72
CA LYS A 98 -20.25 -1.50 -42.95
C LYS A 98 -21.17 -0.78 -41.98
N TYR A 99 -20.61 0.11 -41.17
CA TYR A 99 -21.35 1.03 -40.33
C TYR A 99 -21.45 2.39 -40.99
N SER A 100 -22.67 2.84 -41.34
CA SER A 100 -22.92 4.09 -42.07
C SER A 100 -24.29 4.70 -41.72
N GLY A 101 -24.53 5.91 -42.22
CA GLY A 101 -25.85 6.55 -42.24
C GLY A 101 -25.93 7.87 -41.47
N ARG A 102 -26.97 8.66 -41.72
CA ARG A 102 -27.11 10.07 -41.25
C ARG A 102 -27.81 10.28 -39.91
N GLY A 103 -28.14 9.21 -39.17
CA GLY A 103 -28.61 9.34 -37.78
C GLY A 103 -30.02 9.94 -37.59
N ASP A 104 -30.70 10.32 -38.67
CA ASP A 104 -31.99 11.02 -38.61
C ASP A 104 -33.20 10.04 -38.51
N ASP A 105 -33.06 8.80 -39.00
CA ASP A 105 -34.10 7.74 -39.06
C ASP A 105 -33.48 6.32 -39.01
N ASP A 106 -34.22 5.25 -39.36
CA ASP A 106 -33.72 3.85 -39.44
C ASP A 106 -32.59 3.60 -40.48
N ASP A 107 -32.18 4.63 -41.23
CA ASP A 107 -31.17 4.61 -42.28
C ASP A 107 -29.72 4.71 -41.75
N HIS A 108 -29.49 4.28 -40.51
CA HIS A 108 -28.16 4.17 -39.95
C HIS A 108 -28.01 2.89 -39.14
N ASN A 109 -26.80 2.35 -39.05
CA ASN A 109 -26.53 1.16 -38.24
C ASN A 109 -25.49 1.33 -37.12
N TRP A 110 -25.24 2.57 -36.71
CA TRP A 110 -24.35 2.91 -35.60
C TRP A 110 -24.61 2.09 -34.31
N PRO A 111 -23.64 1.26 -33.88
CA PRO A 111 -23.73 0.51 -32.63
C PRO A 111 -23.86 1.41 -31.40
N GLY A 112 -24.76 1.06 -30.48
CA GLY A 112 -24.99 1.82 -29.24
C GLY A 112 -25.77 3.13 -29.41
N VAL A 113 -26.29 3.42 -30.62
CA VAL A 113 -27.13 4.57 -30.91
C VAL A 113 -28.60 4.14 -31.02
N GLY A 114 -29.50 4.89 -30.37
CA GLY A 114 -30.94 4.59 -30.38
C GLY A 114 -31.28 3.33 -29.58
N SER A 115 -31.97 2.38 -30.21
CA SER A 115 -32.32 1.07 -29.64
C SER A 115 -31.29 -0.03 -29.94
N ARG A 116 -30.19 0.31 -30.64
CA ARG A 116 -29.18 -0.67 -31.06
C ARG A 116 -28.19 -0.95 -29.93
N PRO A 117 -27.84 -2.22 -29.67
CA PRO A 117 -26.82 -2.54 -28.69
C PRO A 117 -25.44 -2.04 -29.15
N PRO A 118 -24.51 -1.77 -28.20
CA PRO A 118 -23.09 -1.59 -28.51
C PRO A 118 -22.50 -2.81 -29.21
N LEU A 119 -21.44 -2.59 -30.00
CA LEU A 119 -20.68 -3.68 -30.61
C LEU A 119 -19.70 -4.23 -29.57
N VAL A 120 -19.72 -5.54 -29.34
CA VAL A 120 -18.80 -6.22 -28.41
C VAL A 120 -17.81 -7.04 -29.22
N ILE A 121 -16.52 -6.78 -29.01
CA ILE A 121 -15.41 -7.47 -29.66
C ILE A 121 -14.64 -8.23 -28.58
N GLU A 122 -14.56 -9.55 -28.71
CA GLU A 122 -13.80 -10.43 -27.82
C GLU A 122 -12.32 -10.48 -28.22
N ALA A 123 -11.66 -9.32 -28.18
CA ALA A 123 -10.24 -9.18 -28.48
C ALA A 123 -9.64 -7.99 -27.72
N GLU A 124 -8.32 -7.98 -27.58
CA GLU A 124 -7.53 -6.88 -27.00
C GLU A 124 -7.38 -5.71 -27.97
N SER A 125 -7.37 -6.01 -29.27
CA SER A 125 -7.14 -5.07 -30.36
C SER A 125 -8.02 -5.35 -31.58
N CYS A 126 -8.33 -4.33 -32.37
CA CYS A 126 -8.94 -4.44 -33.69
C CYS A 126 -8.48 -3.30 -34.62
N HIS A 127 -8.74 -3.44 -35.91
CA HIS A 127 -8.39 -2.42 -36.91
C HIS A 127 -9.66 -1.72 -37.41
N VAL A 128 -9.69 -0.41 -37.28
CA VAL A 128 -10.83 0.43 -37.66
C VAL A 128 -10.53 1.05 -39.01
N LEU A 129 -11.24 0.62 -40.06
CA LEU A 129 -11.21 1.24 -41.36
C LEU A 129 -12.27 2.34 -41.42
N PHE A 130 -11.90 3.53 -41.89
CA PHE A 130 -12.84 4.53 -42.38
C PHE A 130 -12.62 4.77 -43.87
N HIS A 131 -13.65 4.49 -44.66
CA HIS A 131 -13.64 4.65 -46.11
C HIS A 131 -14.66 5.71 -46.54
N THR A 132 -14.26 6.61 -47.44
CA THR A 132 -15.14 7.62 -48.04
C THR A 132 -14.98 7.67 -49.56
N ASP A 133 -16.08 7.99 -50.26
CA ASP A 133 -16.14 8.06 -51.71
C ASP A 133 -15.72 9.44 -52.26
N GLY A 134 -15.93 9.70 -53.55
CA GLY A 134 -15.50 10.93 -54.21
C GLY A 134 -16.32 12.19 -53.88
N SER A 135 -17.45 12.07 -53.19
CA SER A 135 -18.44 13.12 -52.95
C SER A 135 -19.13 12.95 -51.59
N GLY A 136 -20.14 13.78 -51.29
CA GLY A 136 -21.03 13.54 -50.15
C GLY A 136 -20.35 13.55 -48.76
N VAL A 137 -19.88 14.71 -48.30
CA VAL A 137 -19.37 14.82 -46.92
C VAL A 137 -20.48 15.03 -45.90
N ASP A 138 -20.25 14.50 -44.69
CA ASP A 138 -21.05 14.72 -43.49
C ASP A 138 -20.12 14.96 -42.30
N TRP A 139 -20.69 15.02 -41.10
CA TRP A 139 -19.94 15.20 -39.87
C TRP A 139 -18.88 14.11 -39.69
N GLY A 140 -19.19 12.84 -39.98
CA GLY A 140 -18.28 11.71 -39.82
C GLY A 140 -18.64 10.84 -38.63
N TYR A 141 -17.67 10.14 -38.05
CA TYR A 141 -17.93 9.22 -36.94
C TYR A 141 -17.18 9.62 -35.68
N LYS A 142 -17.76 9.26 -34.55
CA LYS A 142 -17.10 9.28 -33.24
C LYS A 142 -17.59 8.08 -32.45
N PHE A 143 -16.69 7.34 -31.83
CA PHE A 143 -17.08 6.27 -30.91
C PHE A 143 -16.21 6.24 -29.67
N THR A 144 -16.74 5.60 -28.65
CA THR A 144 -16.05 5.29 -27.40
C THR A 144 -15.87 3.78 -27.31
N ALA A 145 -14.61 3.35 -27.20
CA ALA A 145 -14.22 1.98 -26.93
C ALA A 145 -13.97 1.81 -25.44
N VAL A 146 -14.68 0.87 -24.81
CA VAL A 146 -14.50 0.51 -23.41
C VAL A 146 -13.88 -0.87 -23.34
N GLY A 147 -12.62 -0.94 -22.94
CA GLY A 147 -11.89 -2.18 -22.71
C GLY A 147 -12.08 -2.68 -21.29
N LEU A 148 -12.47 -3.94 -21.13
CA LEU A 148 -12.52 -4.62 -19.84
C LEU A 148 -11.17 -5.27 -19.56
N VAL A 149 -10.40 -4.70 -18.64
CA VAL A 149 -9.06 -5.19 -18.27
C VAL A 149 -9.18 -5.98 -16.97
N VAL A 150 -8.91 -7.28 -17.03
CA VAL A 150 -8.83 -8.12 -15.83
C VAL A 150 -7.40 -8.07 -15.33
N SER A 151 -7.20 -7.46 -14.15
CA SER A 151 -5.89 -7.44 -13.49
C SER A 151 -5.92 -8.31 -12.25
N HIS A 152 -4.93 -9.18 -12.12
CA HIS A 152 -4.70 -9.95 -10.91
C HIS A 152 -3.99 -9.05 -9.91
N VAL A 153 -4.72 -8.51 -8.93
CA VAL A 153 -4.11 -7.80 -7.82
C VAL A 153 -3.95 -8.81 -6.69
N THR A 154 -2.70 -9.17 -6.41
CA THR A 154 -2.37 -9.91 -5.19
C THR A 154 -2.55 -8.95 -4.02
N CYS A 155 -3.68 -9.05 -3.32
CA CYS A 155 -3.76 -8.42 -2.01
C CYS A 155 -3.04 -9.34 -1.03
N LEU A 156 -2.01 -8.81 -0.37
CA LEU A 156 -1.40 -9.53 0.73
C LEU A 156 -2.47 -9.64 1.81
N SER A 157 -3.07 -10.83 1.94
CA SER A 157 -3.74 -11.17 3.18
C SER A 157 -2.66 -11.05 4.26
N LEU A 158 -2.85 -10.14 5.22
CA LEU A 158 -1.90 -9.90 6.31
C LEU A 158 -2.47 -10.50 7.60
N PRO A 159 -2.75 -11.83 7.67
CA PRO A 159 -3.35 -12.43 8.85
C PRO A 159 -2.46 -12.23 10.08
N TRP A 160 -1.13 -12.13 9.91
CA TRP A 160 -0.21 -11.83 11.01
C TRP A 160 -0.48 -10.46 11.63
N LEU A 161 -0.90 -9.45 10.86
CA LEU A 161 -1.17 -8.11 11.38
C LEU A 161 -2.40 -8.11 12.28
N ALA A 162 -3.45 -8.85 11.89
CA ALA A 162 -4.63 -9.05 12.74
C ALA A 162 -4.28 -9.77 14.06
N HIS A 163 -3.39 -10.78 14.01
CA HIS A 163 -2.90 -11.44 15.23
C HIS A 163 -2.01 -10.52 16.10
N VAL A 164 -1.22 -9.63 15.48
CA VAL A 164 -0.45 -8.61 16.20
C VAL A 164 -1.37 -7.60 16.89
N GLU A 165 -2.43 -7.16 16.21
CA GLU A 165 -3.44 -6.27 16.78
C GLU A 165 -4.13 -6.93 18.00
N GLU A 166 -4.58 -8.17 17.86
CA GLU A 166 -5.25 -8.89 18.95
C GLU A 166 -4.32 -9.10 20.16
N THR A 167 -3.07 -9.49 19.91
CA THR A 167 -2.07 -9.68 20.98
C THR A 167 -1.70 -8.36 21.68
N LEU A 168 -1.64 -7.25 20.94
CA LEU A 168 -1.41 -5.92 21.51
C LEU A 168 -2.58 -5.48 22.40
N MET A 169 -3.83 -5.74 21.99
CA MET A 169 -5.02 -5.45 22.79
C MET A 169 -5.05 -6.27 24.09
N VAL A 170 -4.67 -7.55 24.04
CA VAL A 170 -4.55 -8.41 25.24
C VAL A 170 -3.45 -7.91 26.17
N LEU A 171 -2.29 -7.50 25.64
CA LEU A 171 -1.20 -6.95 26.44
C LEU A 171 -1.61 -5.67 27.18
N LEU A 172 -2.21 -4.72 26.47
CA LEU A 172 -2.69 -3.47 27.04
C LEU A 172 -3.75 -3.72 28.12
N THR A 173 -4.66 -4.66 27.87
CA THR A 173 -5.69 -5.04 28.84
C THR A 173 -5.07 -5.69 30.08
N SER A 174 -4.06 -6.54 29.91
CA SER A 174 -3.32 -7.15 31.03
C SER A 174 -2.54 -6.10 31.84
N MET A 175 -1.86 -5.17 31.18
CA MET A 175 -1.16 -4.05 31.84
C MET A 175 -2.14 -3.14 32.61
N ALA A 176 -3.25 -2.74 31.98
CA ALA A 176 -4.28 -1.94 32.64
C ALA A 176 -4.88 -2.69 33.84
N THR A 177 -5.17 -3.99 33.68
CA THR A 177 -5.72 -4.83 34.75
C THR A 177 -4.74 -5.00 35.91
N THR A 178 -3.44 -5.17 35.64
CA THR A 178 -2.40 -5.30 36.68
C THR A 178 -2.15 -3.97 37.40
N LEU A 179 -2.22 -2.84 36.70
CA LEU A 179 -2.17 -1.50 37.30
C LEU A 179 -3.38 -1.24 38.20
N VAL A 180 -4.60 -1.51 37.74
CA VAL A 180 -5.84 -1.29 38.51
C VAL A 180 -5.97 -2.27 39.68
N ARG A 181 -5.59 -3.55 39.49
CA ARG A 181 -5.62 -4.58 40.56
C ARG A 181 -4.39 -4.53 41.49
N GLY A 182 -3.48 -3.58 41.29
CA GLY A 182 -2.60 -3.06 42.33
C GLY A 182 -1.63 -4.06 42.99
N LYS A 183 -1.20 -5.14 42.30
CA LYS A 183 -0.20 -6.06 42.88
C LYS A 183 1.25 -5.63 42.65
N ALA A 184 1.52 -4.81 41.63
CA ALA A 184 2.87 -4.32 41.32
C ALA A 184 3.28 -3.10 42.15
N PHE A 185 2.31 -2.34 42.66
CA PHE A 185 2.51 -1.40 43.76
C PHE A 185 2.17 -2.12 45.06
N THR A 186 3.07 -3.01 45.48
CA THR A 186 3.00 -3.57 46.82
C THR A 186 2.81 -2.43 47.83
N PRO A 187 1.94 -2.55 48.85
CA PRO A 187 1.97 -1.60 49.95
C PRO A 187 3.42 -1.56 50.47
N LEU A 188 3.97 -0.35 50.64
CA LEU A 188 5.32 -0.14 51.19
C LEU A 188 5.52 -1.10 52.36
N SER A 189 6.58 -1.89 52.30
CA SER A 189 6.86 -2.83 53.38
C SER A 189 6.95 -2.07 54.71
N THR A 190 6.68 -2.74 55.84
CA THR A 190 6.77 -2.09 57.16
C THR A 190 8.17 -1.49 57.38
N ALA A 191 9.20 -2.11 56.81
CA ALA A 191 10.57 -1.58 56.80
C ALA A 191 10.71 -0.28 55.99
N GLU A 192 10.18 -0.20 54.76
CA GLU A 192 10.19 1.03 53.96
C GLU A 192 9.35 2.15 54.59
N THR A 193 8.25 1.79 55.24
CA THR A 193 7.39 2.77 55.94
C THR A 193 8.11 3.35 57.16
N ASN A 194 8.89 2.53 57.87
CA ASN A 194 9.71 2.98 59.00
C ASN A 194 10.93 3.79 58.54
N GLN A 195 11.49 3.49 57.37
CA GLN A 195 12.66 4.19 56.80
C GLN A 195 12.28 5.31 55.83
N ARG A 196 11.01 5.73 55.79
CA ARG A 196 10.46 6.72 54.86
C ARG A 196 11.15 8.08 54.92
N VAL A 197 11.63 8.48 56.10
CA VAL A 197 12.41 9.72 56.30
C VAL A 197 13.79 9.63 55.63
N LEU A 198 14.41 8.45 55.66
CA LEU A 198 15.71 8.18 55.06
C LEU A 198 15.59 8.07 53.53
N LEU A 199 14.56 7.37 53.04
CA LEU A 199 14.28 7.21 51.61
C LEU A 199 13.90 8.53 50.93
N ASN A 200 13.22 9.44 51.64
CA ASN A 200 12.91 10.79 51.17
C ASN A 200 14.00 11.81 51.51
N SER A 201 15.11 11.40 52.12
CA SER A 201 16.19 12.31 52.45
C SER A 201 16.95 12.72 51.19
N ARG A 202 17.56 13.92 51.23
CA ARG A 202 18.40 14.42 50.12
C ARG A 202 19.61 13.53 49.83
N LEU A 203 19.98 12.62 50.74
CA LEU A 203 21.07 11.65 50.56
C LEU A 203 20.76 10.57 49.51
N LEU A 204 19.50 10.15 49.40
CA LEU A 204 19.09 9.07 48.48
C LEU A 204 18.31 9.59 47.26
N GLN A 205 17.91 10.86 47.27
CA GLN A 205 17.14 11.49 46.20
C GLN A 205 17.92 11.68 44.88
N GLY A 206 19.23 11.41 44.87
CA GLY A 206 20.13 11.57 43.72
C GLY A 206 20.50 10.29 42.96
N GLY A 207 20.05 9.11 43.38
CA GLY A 207 20.49 7.84 42.78
C GLY A 207 22.00 7.58 42.95
N LYS A 208 22.53 6.52 42.32
CA LYS A 208 23.98 6.23 42.33
C LYS A 208 24.70 7.34 41.58
N GLN A 209 25.20 8.32 42.33
CA GLN A 209 25.98 9.43 41.79
C GLN A 209 27.22 8.86 41.10
N GLN A 210 27.24 8.94 39.77
CA GLN A 210 28.44 8.63 39.01
C GLN A 210 29.39 9.81 39.20
N THR A 211 30.60 9.49 39.63
CA THR A 211 31.80 10.33 39.71
C THR A 211 31.96 11.23 40.95
N ALA A 212 32.93 10.80 41.77
CA ALA A 212 33.84 11.59 42.61
C ALA A 212 33.25 12.78 43.39
N ASP A 213 32.43 12.51 44.41
CA ASP A 213 32.20 13.49 45.47
C ASP A 213 33.32 13.41 46.51
N HIS A 214 34.07 14.51 46.63
CA HIS A 214 35.06 14.80 47.67
C HIS A 214 34.59 14.47 49.10
N VAL A 215 33.27 14.54 49.34
CA VAL A 215 32.63 14.14 50.61
C VAL A 215 32.80 12.65 50.90
N VAL A 216 32.69 11.78 49.88
CA VAL A 216 32.87 10.32 50.05
C VAL A 216 34.33 9.97 50.29
N GLY A 217 35.26 10.69 49.66
CA GLY A 217 36.70 10.58 49.94
C GLY A 217 37.04 10.98 51.38
N PHE A 218 36.50 12.11 51.84
CA PHE A 218 36.68 12.59 53.21
C PHE A 218 36.09 11.62 54.26
N LEU A 219 34.90 11.06 54.00
CA LEU A 219 34.30 10.07 54.90
C LEU A 219 35.10 8.77 54.93
N LYS A 220 35.79 8.42 53.85
CA LYS A 220 36.67 7.24 53.79
C LYS A 220 37.97 7.47 54.57
N ASP A 221 38.58 8.65 54.45
CA ASP A 221 39.76 9.04 55.24
C ASP A 221 39.47 9.12 56.75
N LEU A 222 38.24 9.49 57.14
CA LEU A 222 37.83 9.50 58.55
C LEU A 222 37.61 8.10 59.14
N VAL A 223 37.29 7.11 58.30
CA VAL A 223 37.12 5.71 58.72
C VAL A 223 38.46 4.98 58.74
N ASP A 224 39.33 5.27 57.76
CA ASP A 224 40.67 4.72 57.65
C ASP A 224 41.71 5.65 58.31
N HIS A 225 41.55 5.95 59.61
CA HIS A 225 42.63 6.61 60.35
C HIS A 225 43.78 5.60 60.56
N PRO A 226 45.02 5.87 60.10
CA PRO A 226 46.14 4.98 60.35
C PRO A 226 46.43 4.97 61.85
N LEU A 227 46.56 3.77 62.42
CA LEU A 227 47.21 3.59 63.72
C LEU A 227 48.69 3.91 63.51
N ASP A 228 49.10 5.10 63.90
CA ASP A 228 50.50 5.49 63.96
C ASP A 228 51.23 4.63 65.00
N ASP A 229 52.01 3.67 64.52
CA ASP A 229 53.08 3.02 65.29
C ASP A 229 54.46 3.33 64.66
N GLU A 230 55.35 3.75 65.55
CA GLU A 230 56.82 3.76 65.49
C GLU A 230 57.60 4.86 64.75
N SER A 231 57.96 5.88 65.56
CA SER A 231 59.32 6.33 65.89
C SER A 231 60.56 5.96 65.03
N THR A 232 61.39 7.01 64.83
CA THR A 232 62.87 7.08 64.95
C THR A 232 63.81 6.86 63.73
N THR A 233 64.35 8.00 63.27
CA THR A 233 65.79 8.39 63.13
C THR A 233 66.69 8.03 61.93
N ALA A 234 67.43 9.10 61.53
CA ALA A 234 68.81 9.20 61.00
C ALA A 234 69.01 9.11 59.47
N ALA A 235 69.37 10.21 58.78
CA ALA A 235 70.73 10.80 58.53
C ALA A 235 71.26 10.35 57.14
N ALA A 236 71.97 11.08 56.26
CA ALA A 236 72.57 12.43 56.12
C ALA A 236 72.89 12.61 54.60
N THR A 237 72.97 13.79 53.97
CA THR A 237 74.21 14.59 53.70
C THR A 237 73.86 15.66 52.63
N VAL A 238 73.77 16.97 52.93
CA VAL A 238 74.76 18.08 52.75
C VAL A 238 75.32 18.32 51.33
N VAL A 239 75.04 19.51 50.73
CA VAL A 239 76.03 20.46 50.16
C VAL A 239 75.52 21.92 50.32
N LYS A 240 76.42 22.79 50.83
CA LYS A 240 76.35 24.24 51.19
C LYS A 240 76.11 25.18 49.99
N THR A 241 75.67 26.43 50.14
CA THR A 241 76.09 27.53 51.05
C THR A 241 74.95 28.36 51.59
#